data_AF-M8DLT6-F1
#
_entry.id   AF-M8DLT6-F1
#
_cell.length_a   1.000
_cell.length_b   1.000
_cell.length_c   1.000
_cell.angle_alpha   90.00
_cell.angle_beta   90.00
_cell.angle_gamma   90.00
#
_symmetry.space_group_name_H-M   'P 1'
#
loop_
_entity.id
_entity.type
_entity.pdbx_description
1 polymer ?
#
loop_
_entity_poly.entity_id
_entity_poly.type
_entity_poly.pdbx_seq_one_letter_code
_entity_poly.pdbx_strand_id
1 'polypeptide(L)'
;MNRELLQPSLANGEIRVTKSYDIDRFFYLGFFGGVLPVMILGTRNAIWLRCSKKMIAMLLGISLLLCGLKLAYVAWTGADSVALLSRIMGVALAVVYRYAQRKRYKLHSVIIGEDQPIFWWGLLAVVAGIVFDSWLVTMGKGIHDVFDQG
;
A
#
# COMPACT_ATOMS: atom_id res chain seq x y z
N MET A 1 -31.74 -3.99 4.51
CA MET A 1 -31.47 -3.77 3.06
C MET A 1 -31.59 -5.13 2.37
N ASN A 2 -32.61 -5.33 1.54
CA ASN A 2 -32.98 -6.64 1.01
C ASN A 2 -31.97 -7.13 -0.04
N ARG A 3 -31.25 -8.22 0.27
CA ARG A 3 -30.32 -8.89 -0.65
C ARG A 3 -31.02 -9.39 -1.93
N GLU A 4 -32.31 -9.69 -1.83
CA GLU A 4 -33.14 -10.20 -2.93
C GLU A 4 -33.34 -9.20 -4.08
N LEU A 5 -33.35 -7.89 -3.79
CA LEU A 5 -33.53 -6.86 -4.81
C LEU A 5 -32.31 -6.67 -5.71
N LEU A 6 -31.13 -7.07 -5.25
CA LEU A 6 -29.88 -6.94 -6.01
C LEU A 6 -29.63 -8.19 -6.87
N GLN A 7 -30.12 -9.37 -6.47
CA GLN A 7 -29.87 -10.63 -7.18
C GLN A 7 -30.19 -10.63 -8.68
N PRO A 8 -31.32 -10.09 -9.18
CA PRO A 8 -31.64 -10.21 -10.60
C PRO A 8 -30.78 -9.30 -11.51
N SER A 9 -30.36 -8.13 -11.04
CA SER A 9 -29.39 -7.28 -11.77
C SER A 9 -27.96 -7.82 -11.71
N LEU A 10 -27.68 -8.64 -10.69
CA LEU A 10 -26.41 -9.29 -10.43
C LEU A 10 -26.27 -10.64 -11.18
N ALA A 11 -27.37 -11.32 -11.49
CA ALA A 11 -27.39 -12.59 -12.21
C ALA A 11 -27.07 -12.46 -13.72
N ASN A 12 -27.34 -11.30 -14.32
CA ASN A 12 -27.15 -11.06 -15.76
C ASN A 12 -25.77 -10.48 -16.13
N GLY A 13 -24.91 -10.17 -15.16
CA GLY A 13 -23.59 -9.60 -15.42
C GLY A 13 -22.54 -10.29 -14.59
N GLU A 14 -21.84 -11.29 -15.17
CA GLU A 14 -20.67 -12.02 -14.64
C GLU A 14 -20.09 -11.45 -13.32
N ILE A 15 -20.71 -11.76 -12.18
CA ILE A 15 -20.13 -11.40 -10.89
C ILE A 15 -19.04 -12.40 -10.60
N ARG A 16 -17.86 -12.06 -11.07
CA ARG A 16 -16.67 -12.87 -10.84
C ARG A 16 -16.24 -12.67 -9.39
N VAL A 17 -16.15 -13.77 -8.66
CA VAL A 17 -15.64 -13.84 -7.29
C VAL A 17 -14.36 -13.00 -7.17
N THR A 18 -14.40 -11.95 -6.36
CA THR A 18 -13.25 -11.11 -5.99
C THR A 18 -12.67 -11.58 -4.66
N LYS A 19 -11.42 -11.22 -4.38
CA LYS A 19 -10.80 -11.43 -3.06
C LYS A 19 -10.44 -10.05 -2.52
N SER A 20 -10.44 -9.89 -1.20
CA SER A 20 -9.91 -8.68 -0.59
C SER A 20 -9.28 -8.98 0.75
N TYR A 21 -8.36 -8.13 1.12
CA TYR A 21 -7.76 -8.03 2.44
C TYR A 21 -8.58 -7.04 3.27
N ASP A 22 -8.61 -7.23 4.59
CA ASP A 22 -9.15 -6.27 5.55
C ASP A 22 -8.40 -4.92 5.48
N ILE A 23 -8.98 -3.96 4.76
CA ILE A 23 -8.36 -2.67 4.44
C ILE A 23 -7.94 -1.89 5.68
N ASP A 24 -8.60 -2.08 6.82
CA ASP A 24 -8.28 -1.33 8.04
C ASP A 24 -6.90 -1.72 8.59
N ARG A 25 -6.42 -2.93 8.29
CA ARG A 25 -5.10 -3.37 8.71
C ARG A 25 -3.95 -2.75 7.93
N PHE A 26 -4.23 -2.06 6.81
CA PHE A 26 -3.20 -1.35 6.06
C PHE A 26 -2.60 -0.20 6.85
N PHE A 27 -3.37 0.38 7.78
CA PHE A 27 -2.84 1.36 8.71
C PHE A 27 -1.66 0.81 9.52
N TYR A 28 -1.82 -0.39 10.08
CA TYR A 28 -0.75 -1.06 10.84
C TYR A 28 0.45 -1.39 9.96
N LEU A 29 0.21 -1.84 8.72
CA LEU A 29 1.30 -2.09 7.76
C LEU A 29 2.12 -0.83 7.49
N GLY A 30 1.45 0.30 7.26
CA GLY A 30 2.09 1.60 7.04
C GLY A 30 2.82 2.10 8.27
N PHE A 31 2.24 1.91 9.46
CA PHE A 31 2.82 2.34 10.72
C PHE A 31 4.07 1.55 11.12
N PHE A 32 4.05 0.21 10.95
CA PHE A 32 5.15 -0.64 11.39
C PHE A 32 6.23 -0.84 10.33
N GLY A 33 5.86 -0.98 9.05
CA GLY A 33 6.80 -1.29 7.97
C GLY A 33 6.94 -0.20 6.91
N GLY A 34 6.24 0.93 7.03
CA GLY A 34 6.41 2.08 6.15
C GLY A 34 5.71 1.95 4.79
N VAL A 35 6.29 2.59 3.78
CA VAL A 35 5.71 2.73 2.43
C VAL A 35 5.61 1.40 1.70
N LEU A 36 6.63 0.54 1.81
CA LEU A 36 6.78 -0.63 0.96
C LEU A 36 5.77 -1.76 1.24
N PRO A 37 5.47 -2.14 2.50
CA PRO A 37 4.43 -3.13 2.80
C PRO A 37 3.05 -2.70 2.30
N VAL A 38 2.72 -1.41 2.44
CA VAL A 38 1.47 -0.81 1.94
C VAL A 38 1.42 -0.87 0.42
N MET A 39 2.52 -0.55 -0.25
CA MET A 39 2.63 -0.65 -1.70
C MET A 39 2.38 -2.09 -2.18
N ILE A 40 3.06 -3.09 -1.61
CA ILE A 40 2.93 -4.49 -2.03
C ILE A 40 1.51 -5.02 -1.79
N LEU A 41 1.04 -4.94 -0.55
CA LEU A 41 -0.23 -5.55 -0.15
C LEU A 41 -1.42 -4.73 -0.63
N GLY A 42 -1.29 -3.41 -0.67
CA GLY A 42 -2.29 -2.54 -1.25
C GLY A 42 -2.45 -2.75 -2.75
N THR A 43 -1.35 -2.95 -3.48
CA THR A 43 -1.41 -3.23 -4.93
C THR A 43 -2.00 -4.61 -5.19
N ARG A 44 -1.58 -5.62 -4.42
CA ARG A 44 -2.18 -6.96 -4.49
C ARG A 44 -3.68 -6.92 -4.21
N ASN A 45 -4.11 -6.15 -3.22
CA ASN A 45 -5.54 -5.96 -2.93
C ASN A 45 -6.27 -5.25 -4.07
N ALA A 46 -5.67 -4.22 -4.67
CA ALA A 46 -6.26 -3.54 -5.83
C ALA A 46 -6.46 -4.49 -7.02
N ILE A 47 -5.49 -5.37 -7.26
CA ILE A 47 -5.56 -6.40 -8.31
C ILE A 47 -6.69 -7.40 -7.98
N TRP A 48 -6.77 -7.87 -6.74
CA TRP A 48 -7.82 -8.81 -6.32
C TRP A 48 -9.23 -8.22 -6.34
N LEU A 49 -9.36 -6.93 -6.03
CA LEU A 49 -10.58 -6.14 -6.19
C LEU A 49 -10.85 -5.76 -7.66
N ARG A 50 -10.00 -6.17 -8.59
CA ARG A 50 -10.09 -5.90 -10.03
C ARG A 50 -10.24 -4.40 -10.33
N CYS A 51 -9.47 -3.59 -9.62
CA CYS A 51 -9.40 -2.16 -9.89
C CYS A 51 -8.84 -1.92 -11.31
N SER A 52 -9.15 -0.75 -11.89
CA SER A 52 -8.67 -0.44 -13.24
C SER A 52 -7.14 -0.39 -13.29
N LYS A 53 -6.55 -0.82 -14.40
CA LYS A 53 -5.08 -0.76 -14.60
C LYS A 53 -4.53 0.65 -14.39
N LYS A 54 -5.29 1.67 -14.80
CA LYS A 54 -4.97 3.10 -14.58
C LYS A 54 -4.88 3.44 -13.09
N MET A 55 -5.82 2.97 -12.27
CA MET A 55 -5.81 3.21 -10.83
C MET A 55 -4.64 2.48 -10.14
N ILE A 56 -4.38 1.24 -10.54
CA ILE A 56 -3.23 0.47 -10.02
C ILE A 56 -1.91 1.17 -10.37
N ALA A 57 -1.74 1.60 -11.62
CA ALA A 57 -0.57 2.34 -12.07
C ALA A 57 -0.40 3.67 -11.32
N MET A 58 -1.49 4.40 -11.07
CA MET A 58 -1.46 5.63 -10.28
C MET A 58 -1.01 5.37 -8.84
N LEU A 59 -1.54 4.34 -8.17
CA LEU A 59 -1.16 3.98 -6.81
C LEU A 59 0.32 3.55 -6.71
N LEU A 60 0.80 2.78 -7.69
CA LEU A 60 2.21 2.43 -7.79
C LEU A 60 3.09 3.65 -8.04
N GLY A 61 2.68 4.55 -8.93
CA GLY A 61 3.40 5.80 -9.21
C GLY A 61 3.55 6.68 -7.97
N ILE A 62 2.47 6.84 -7.19
CA ILE A 62 2.50 7.57 -5.91
C ILE A 62 3.46 6.88 -4.92
N SER A 63 3.41 5.56 -4.83
CA SER A 63 4.28 4.80 -3.91
C SER A 63 5.76 4.94 -4.28
N LEU A 64 6.10 4.85 -5.56
CA LEU A 64 7.46 5.04 -6.07
C LEU A 64 7.95 6.47 -5.86
N LEU A 65 7.08 7.46 -6.07
CA LEU A 65 7.40 8.86 -5.82
C LEU A 65 7.72 9.12 -4.34
N LEU A 66 6.97 8.51 -3.41
CA LEU A 66 7.29 8.59 -1.98
C LEU A 66 8.64 7.96 -1.64
N CYS A 67 8.97 6.80 -2.23
CA CYS A 67 10.29 6.19 -2.06
C CYS A 67 11.42 7.09 -2.61
N GLY A 68 11.20 7.72 -3.77
CA GLY A 68 12.16 8.64 -4.38
C GLY A 68 12.37 9.91 -3.54
N LEU A 69 11.29 10.51 -3.04
CA LEU A 69 11.36 11.67 -2.14
C LEU A 69 12.12 11.33 -0.85
N LYS A 70 11.88 10.14 -0.29
CA LYS A 70 12.61 9.66 0.88
C LYS A 70 14.11 9.57 0.57
N LEU A 71 14.50 8.94 -0.54
CA LEU A 71 15.90 8.82 -0.94
C LEU A 71 16.56 10.18 -1.11
N ALA A 72 15.90 11.11 -1.82
CA ALA A 72 16.38 12.47 -2.00
C ALA A 72 16.55 13.22 -0.67
N TYR A 73 15.61 13.04 0.27
CA TYR A 73 15.70 13.65 1.60
C TYR A 73 16.90 13.12 2.40
N VAL A 74 17.16 11.81 2.38
CA VAL A 74 18.34 11.23 3.04
C VAL A 74 19.62 11.74 2.38
N ALA A 75 19.67 11.74 1.04
CA ALA A 75 20.81 12.21 0.28
C ALA A 75 21.13 13.70 0.49
N TRP A 76 20.14 14.52 0.84
CA TRP A 76 20.34 15.94 1.14
C TRP A 76 20.74 16.20 2.60
N THR A 77 20.18 15.47 3.55
CA THR A 77 20.29 15.81 4.99
C THR A 77 21.29 14.97 5.76
N GLY A 78 21.66 13.78 5.25
CA GLY A 78 22.49 12.80 5.97
C GLY A 78 21.85 12.26 7.26
N ALA A 79 20.62 12.67 7.59
CA ALA A 79 20.03 12.48 8.91
C ALA A 79 19.54 11.04 9.14
N ASP A 80 19.64 10.56 10.38
CA ASP A 80 19.10 9.26 10.82
C ASP A 80 17.59 9.28 11.13
N SER A 81 17.00 10.47 11.21
CA SER A 81 15.59 10.69 11.60
C SER A 81 14.56 10.23 10.56
N VAL A 82 14.99 9.53 9.51
CA VAL A 82 14.17 9.07 8.37
C VAL A 82 13.11 8.05 8.79
N ALA A 83 13.31 7.37 9.92
CA ALA A 83 12.36 6.37 10.42
C ALA A 83 10.97 6.96 10.69
N LEU A 84 10.89 8.13 11.32
CA LEU A 84 9.61 8.81 11.60
C LEU A 84 8.93 9.25 10.31
N LEU A 85 9.69 9.82 9.38
CA LEU A 85 9.20 10.24 8.07
C LEU A 85 8.64 9.04 7.28
N SER A 86 9.33 7.89 7.30
CA SER A 86 8.90 6.66 6.64
C SER A 86 7.55 6.17 7.17
N ARG A 87 7.34 6.22 8.50
CA ARG A 87 6.07 5.83 9.13
C ARG A 87 4.94 6.78 8.77
N ILE A 88 5.18 8.09 8.80
CA ILE A 88 4.18 9.09 8.41
C ILE A 88 3.77 8.90 6.94
N MET A 89 4.75 8.74 6.04
CA MET A 89 4.51 8.46 4.63
C MET A 89 3.78 7.13 4.41
N GLY A 90 4.14 6.08 5.16
CA GLY A 90 3.47 4.77 5.11
C GLY A 90 2.01 4.84 5.53
N VAL A 91 1.70 5.54 6.63
CA VAL A 91 0.33 5.77 7.09
C VAL A 91 -0.45 6.60 6.09
N ALA A 92 0.13 7.69 5.57
CA ALA A 92 -0.51 8.52 4.55
C ALA A 92 -0.83 7.70 3.29
N LEU A 93 0.10 6.84 2.85
CA LEU A 93 -0.12 5.95 1.72
C LEU A 93 -1.22 4.94 2.00
N ALA A 94 -1.30 4.40 3.22
CA ALA A 94 -2.37 3.48 3.61
C ALA A 94 -3.76 4.15 3.49
N VAL A 95 -3.86 5.42 3.88
CA VAL A 95 -5.09 6.22 3.70
C VAL A 95 -5.44 6.41 2.23
N VAL A 96 -4.44 6.72 1.38
CA VAL A 96 -4.64 6.85 -0.08
C VAL A 96 -5.16 5.53 -0.68
N TYR A 97 -4.52 4.41 -0.35
CA TYR A 97 -4.94 3.08 -0.81
C TYR A 97 -6.36 2.75 -0.33
N ARG A 98 -6.68 3.02 0.94
CA ARG A 98 -8.02 2.84 1.51
C ARG A 98 -9.07 3.66 0.76
N TYR A 99 -8.79 4.94 0.51
CA TYR A 99 -9.73 5.83 -0.19
C TYR A 99 -9.95 5.38 -1.65
N ALA A 100 -8.87 5.08 -2.37
CA ALA A 100 -8.94 4.64 -3.77
C ALA A 100 -9.72 3.32 -3.93
N GLN A 101 -9.56 2.38 -3.00
CA GLN A 101 -10.19 1.06 -3.07
C GLN A 101 -11.58 1.00 -2.45
N ARG A 102 -11.99 2.02 -1.67
CA ARG A 102 -13.25 2.03 -0.89
C ARG A 102 -14.48 1.67 -1.70
N LYS A 103 -14.61 2.18 -2.93
CA LYS A 103 -15.79 1.92 -3.77
C LYS A 103 -15.89 0.44 -4.16
N ARG A 104 -14.78 -0.17 -4.57
CA ARG A 104 -14.71 -1.59 -4.98
C ARG A 104 -14.81 -2.52 -3.78
N TYR A 105 -14.19 -2.14 -2.65
CA TYR A 105 -14.27 -2.89 -1.41
C TYR A 105 -15.70 -2.97 -0.86
N LYS A 106 -16.44 -1.85 -0.85
CA LYS A 106 -17.87 -1.86 -0.46
C LYS A 106 -18.71 -2.77 -1.35
N LEU A 107 -18.41 -2.84 -2.64
CA LEU A 107 -19.11 -3.73 -3.57
C LEU A 107 -18.79 -5.20 -3.25
N HIS A 108 -17.51 -5.52 -3.01
CA HIS A 108 -17.07 -6.86 -2.60
C HIS A 108 -17.71 -7.30 -1.28
N SER A 109 -17.72 -6.44 -0.26
CA SER A 109 -18.28 -6.76 1.06
C SER A 109 -19.79 -7.01 1.02
N VAL A 110 -20.52 -6.36 0.11
CA VAL A 110 -21.97 -6.55 -0.04
C VAL A 110 -22.30 -7.84 -0.81
N ILE A 111 -21.45 -8.24 -1.76
CA ILE A 111 -21.70 -9.38 -2.66
C ILE A 111 -21.14 -10.69 -2.08
N ILE A 112 -19.89 -10.70 -1.60
CA ILE A 112 -19.16 -11.91 -1.20
C ILE A 112 -19.01 -11.98 0.32
N GLY A 113 -18.66 -10.86 0.96
CA GLY A 113 -18.61 -10.75 2.43
C GLY A 113 -17.47 -11.50 3.14
N GLU A 114 -16.58 -12.18 2.40
CA GLU A 114 -15.39 -12.83 2.96
C GLU A 114 -14.11 -12.07 2.63
N ASP A 115 -13.32 -11.77 3.67
CA ASP A 115 -11.99 -11.17 3.58
C ASP A 115 -10.90 -12.18 3.92
N GLN A 116 -9.77 -12.07 3.23
CA GLN A 116 -8.60 -12.92 3.45
C GLN A 116 -7.77 -12.41 4.64
N PRO A 117 -7.22 -13.32 5.46
CA PRO A 117 -6.37 -12.92 6.58
C PRO A 117 -5.08 -12.27 6.08
N ILE A 118 -4.87 -11.01 6.45
CA ILE A 118 -3.64 -10.26 6.12
C ILE A 118 -2.46 -10.72 6.95
N PHE A 119 -2.68 -11.31 8.14
CA PHE A 119 -1.66 -11.40 9.19
C PHE A 119 -0.30 -11.94 8.74
N TRP A 120 -0.26 -13.12 8.11
CA TRP A 120 1.00 -13.74 7.67
C TRP A 120 1.70 -12.97 6.55
N TRP A 121 0.94 -12.54 5.54
CA TRP A 121 1.49 -11.75 4.42
C TRP A 121 1.90 -10.35 4.86
N GLY A 122 1.16 -9.78 5.81
CA GLY A 122 1.42 -8.50 6.45
C GLY A 122 2.72 -8.51 7.22
N LEU A 123 2.92 -9.53 8.05
CA LEU A 123 4.15 -9.67 8.83
C LEU A 123 5.38 -9.79 7.93
N LEU A 124 5.32 -10.66 6.92
CA LEU A 124 6.41 -10.80 5.94
C LEU A 124 6.70 -9.49 5.20
N ALA A 125 5.65 -8.76 4.80
CA ALA A 125 5.80 -7.49 4.12
C ALA A 125 6.42 -6.42 5.04
N VAL A 126 6.07 -6.40 6.33
CA VAL A 126 6.66 -5.48 7.31
C VAL A 126 8.15 -5.76 7.50
N VAL A 127 8.55 -7.03 7.64
CA VAL A 127 9.98 -7.40 7.73
C VAL A 127 10.73 -6.96 6.48
N ALA A 128 10.17 -7.22 5.29
CA ALA A 128 10.75 -6.76 4.03
C ALA A 128 10.85 -5.23 3.95
N GLY A 129 9.84 -4.52 4.47
CA GLY A 129 9.83 -3.06 4.55
C GLY A 129 10.96 -2.51 5.42
N ILE A 130 11.22 -3.10 6.58
CA ILE A 130 12.31 -2.68 7.48
C ILE A 130 13.68 -2.87 6.83
N VAL A 131 13.90 -4.02 6.18
CA VAL A 131 15.15 -4.32 5.47
C VAL A 131 15.36 -3.32 4.32
N PHE A 132 14.32 -3.08 3.53
CA PHE A 132 14.38 -2.13 2.42
C PHE A 132 14.62 -0.70 2.91
N ASP A 133 13.96 -0.28 3.98
CA ASP A 133 14.14 1.05 4.56
C ASP A 133 15.58 1.25 5.03
N SER A 134 16.18 0.24 5.65
CA SER A 134 17.58 0.25 6.07
C SER A 134 18.52 0.37 4.88
N TRP A 135 18.28 -0.41 3.83
CA TRP A 135 19.06 -0.36 2.60
C TRP A 135 18.99 1.01 1.92
N LEU A 136 17.79 1.59 1.84
CA LEU A 136 17.55 2.89 1.21
C LEU A 136 18.26 4.02 1.98
N VAL A 137 18.27 3.98 3.32
CA VAL A 137 19.02 4.94 4.14
C VAL A 137 20.53 4.81 3.90
N THR A 138 21.07 3.59 3.90
CA THR A 138 22.50 3.36 3.62
C THR A 138 22.90 3.89 2.24
N MET A 139 22.08 3.65 1.22
CA MET A 139 22.32 4.20 -0.12
C MET A 139 22.26 5.73 -0.13
N GLY A 140 21.25 6.32 0.51
CA GLY A 140 21.09 7.77 0.59
C GLY A 140 22.30 8.46 1.25
N LYS A 141 22.82 7.88 2.34
CA LYS A 141 24.04 8.38 3.00
C LYS A 141 25.27 8.27 2.10
N GLY A 142 25.46 7.14 1.42
CA GLY A 142 26.57 6.99 0.48
C GLY A 142 26.53 8.02 -0.66
N ILE A 143 25.34 8.42 -1.11
CA ILE A 143 25.19 9.51 -2.08
C ILE A 143 25.59 10.85 -1.44
N HIS A 144 25.08 11.16 -0.24
CA HIS A 144 25.42 12.39 0.48
C HIS A 144 26.95 12.54 0.63
N ASP A 145 27.63 11.50 1.10
CA ASP A 145 29.08 11.54 1.36
C ASP A 145 29.91 11.76 0.08
N VAL A 146 29.43 11.28 -1.08
CA VAL A 146 30.06 11.54 -2.38
C VAL A 146 29.87 13.00 -2.82
N PHE A 147 28.69 13.57 -2.55
CA PHE A 147 28.39 14.97 -2.90
C PHE A 147 29.08 15.98 -1.96
N ASP A 148 29.33 15.63 -0.70
CA ASP A 148 30.03 16.49 0.26
C ASP A 148 31.57 16.49 0.08
N GLN A 149 32.12 15.48 -0.60
CA GLN A 149 33.57 15.35 -0.86
C GLN A 149 34.03 15.91 -2.22
N GLY A 150 33.12 16.37 -3.09
CA GLY A 150 33.41 16.92 -4.42
C GLY A 150 33.28 18.43 -4.48
#